data_AF-A0A316AY43-F1
#
_entry.id   AF-A0A316AY43-F1
#
_cell.length_a   1.000
_cell.length_b   1.000
_cell.length_c   1.000
_cell.angle_alpha   90.00
_cell.angle_beta   90.00
_cell.angle_gamma   90.00
#
_symmetry.space_group_name_H-M   'P 1'
#
loop_
_entity.id
_entity.type
_entity.pdbx_description
1 polymer ?
#
loop_
_entity_poly.entity_id
_entity_poly.type
_entity_poly.pdbx_seq_one_letter_code
_entity_poly.pdbx_strand_id
1 'polypeptide(L)'
;MKTNDSVTMTCPHCGAELKPDATFCRHCGSDKNTGWKDGAEFADEELPDYDEILENEFGEDSLGNKKRSKGMGVVGTIAAIIVALAFMAAMVLH
;
A
#
# COMPACT_ATOMS: atom_id res chain seq x y z
N MET A 1 -8.69 -35.88 -45.78
CA MET A 1 -9.14 -35.71 -44.38
C MET A 1 -8.05 -35.03 -43.57
N LYS A 2 -8.23 -33.77 -43.23
CA LYS A 2 -7.64 -33.12 -42.05
C LYS A 2 -8.75 -32.20 -41.55
N THR A 3 -9.56 -32.73 -40.65
CA THR A 3 -10.61 -31.96 -39.97
C THR A 3 -9.90 -30.89 -39.15
N ASN A 4 -10.09 -29.65 -39.59
CA ASN A 4 -9.76 -28.44 -38.87
C ASN A 4 -10.60 -28.42 -37.60
N ASP A 5 -9.94 -28.59 -36.46
CA ASP A 5 -10.37 -28.13 -35.14
C ASP A 5 -9.11 -28.09 -34.27
N SER A 6 -8.16 -27.22 -34.63
CA SER A 6 -7.02 -26.91 -33.78
C SER A 6 -7.54 -26.04 -32.64
N VAL A 7 -7.95 -26.67 -31.54
CA VAL A 7 -8.25 -25.95 -30.29
C VAL A 7 -6.95 -25.29 -29.83
N THR A 8 -6.75 -24.04 -30.23
CA THR A 8 -5.65 -23.21 -29.75
C THR A 8 -6.08 -22.63 -28.40
N MET A 9 -5.24 -22.82 -27.39
CA MET A 9 -5.45 -22.19 -26.08
C MET A 9 -4.61 -20.93 -25.99
N THR A 10 -5.02 -20.00 -25.15
CA THR A 10 -4.26 -18.77 -24.90
C THR A 10 -3.34 -18.98 -23.71
N CYS A 11 -2.08 -18.54 -23.82
CA CYS A 11 -1.14 -18.48 -22.72
C CYS A 11 -1.69 -17.56 -21.61
N PRO A 12 -1.98 -18.05 -20.40
CA PRO A 12 -2.50 -17.21 -19.31
C PRO A 12 -1.48 -16.19 -18.79
N HIS A 13 -0.19 -16.38 -19.06
CA HIS A 13 0.85 -15.45 -18.61
C HIS A 13 1.04 -14.25 -19.54
N CYS A 14 0.95 -14.42 -20.87
CA CYS A 14 1.25 -13.36 -21.84
C CYS A 14 0.21 -13.16 -22.94
N GLY A 15 -0.84 -13.98 -23.00
CA GLY A 15 -1.91 -13.85 -23.99
C GLY A 15 -1.58 -14.41 -25.38
N ALA A 16 -0.40 -15.00 -25.58
CA ALA A 16 -0.04 -15.59 -26.88
C ALA A 16 -0.81 -16.89 -27.18
N GLU A 17 -1.06 -17.17 -28.45
CA GLU A 17 -1.69 -18.42 -28.87
C GLU A 17 -0.75 -19.62 -28.71
N LEU A 18 -1.29 -20.71 -28.16
CA LEU A 18 -0.59 -21.97 -27.93
C LEU A 18 -1.24 -23.08 -28.73
N LYS A 19 -0.41 -24.02 -29.18
CA LYS A 19 -0.86 -25.27 -29.77
C LYS A 19 -1.35 -26.22 -28.66
N PRO A 20 -2.26 -27.15 -28.95
CA PRO A 20 -2.73 -28.14 -27.98
C PRO A 20 -1.62 -28.97 -27.32
N ASP A 21 -0.51 -29.19 -28.04
CA ASP A 21 0.64 -30.00 -27.62
C ASP A 21 1.84 -29.17 -27.13
N ALA A 22 1.65 -27.86 -26.89
CA ALA A 22 2.72 -26.97 -26.46
C ALA A 22 3.20 -27.31 -25.04
N THR A 23 4.49 -27.63 -24.89
CA THR A 23 5.11 -27.90 -23.59
C THR A 23 5.54 -26.63 -22.84
N PHE A 24 5.77 -25.53 -23.56
CA PHE A 24 6.12 -24.19 -23.04
C PHE A 24 5.71 -23.09 -24.02
N CYS A 25 5.63 -21.84 -23.55
CA CYS A 25 5.30 -20.67 -24.36
C CYS A 25 6.52 -20.20 -25.14
N ARG A 26 6.43 -20.18 -26.48
CA ARG A 26 7.51 -19.66 -27.32
C ARG A 26 7.66 -18.13 -27.27
N HIS A 27 6.70 -17.42 -26.65
CA HIS A 27 6.71 -15.96 -26.53
C HIS A 27 7.29 -15.48 -25.19
N CYS A 28 6.89 -16.08 -24.06
CA CYS A 28 7.34 -15.65 -22.73
C CYS A 28 8.15 -16.70 -21.95
N GLY A 29 8.23 -17.94 -22.43
CA GLY A 29 8.95 -19.03 -21.75
C GLY A 29 8.19 -19.74 -20.65
N SER A 30 7.01 -19.27 -20.22
CA SER A 30 6.18 -19.93 -19.21
C SER A 30 5.73 -21.33 -19.68
N ASP A 31 5.62 -22.27 -18.75
CA ASP A 31 5.31 -23.67 -19.02
C ASP A 31 4.22 -24.21 -18.08
N LYS A 32 3.96 -25.52 -18.13
CA LYS A 32 2.98 -26.17 -17.24
C LYS A 32 3.31 -26.08 -15.75
N ASN A 33 4.53 -25.74 -15.35
CA ASN A 33 4.88 -25.59 -13.93
C ASN A 33 4.73 -24.13 -13.46
N THR A 34 4.81 -23.19 -14.40
CA THR A 34 4.89 -21.75 -14.11
C THR A 34 3.71 -20.94 -14.65
N GLY A 35 2.88 -21.52 -15.52
CA GLY A 35 1.90 -20.78 -16.31
C GLY A 35 0.52 -21.41 -16.41
N TRP A 36 0.39 -22.71 -16.73
CA TRP A 36 -0.92 -23.32 -17.05
C TRP A 36 -1.04 -24.78 -16.65
N LYS A 37 -0.62 -25.14 -15.44
CA LYS A 37 -0.85 -26.49 -14.94
C LYS A 37 -2.35 -26.77 -14.88
N ASP A 38 -2.79 -27.91 -15.42
CA ASP A 38 -4.11 -28.43 -15.13
C ASP A 38 -4.22 -28.67 -13.62
N GLY A 39 -5.19 -28.03 -12.96
CA GLY A 39 -5.29 -28.05 -11.50
C GLY A 39 -4.37 -27.05 -10.80
N ALA A 40 -3.99 -25.94 -11.46
CA ALA A 40 -3.83 -24.68 -10.74
C ALA A 40 -5.22 -24.30 -10.19
N GLU A 41 -5.67 -25.05 -9.19
CA GLU A 41 -6.65 -24.57 -8.23
C GLU A 41 -6.14 -23.19 -7.85
N PHE A 42 -6.95 -22.16 -8.11
CA PHE A 42 -6.79 -20.90 -7.39
C PHE A 42 -6.61 -21.34 -5.95
N ALA A 43 -5.37 -21.27 -5.47
CA ALA A 43 -5.11 -21.61 -4.10
C ALA A 43 -5.97 -20.59 -3.36
N ASP A 44 -7.00 -21.09 -2.70
CA ASP A 44 -7.62 -20.45 -1.56
C ASP A 44 -6.59 -20.42 -0.42
N GLU A 45 -5.37 -19.98 -0.74
CA GLU A 45 -4.50 -19.37 0.22
C GLU A 45 -5.32 -18.18 0.72
N GLU A 46 -5.77 -18.28 1.97
CA GLU A 46 -6.30 -17.16 2.73
C GLU A 46 -5.40 -15.98 2.42
N LEU A 47 -5.87 -15.10 1.53
CA LEU A 47 -5.15 -13.87 1.24
C LEU A 47 -4.93 -13.23 2.61
N PRO A 48 -3.68 -12.88 2.96
CA PRO A 48 -3.44 -12.20 4.21
C PRO A 48 -4.38 -11.02 4.29
N ASP A 49 -4.97 -10.81 5.48
CA ASP A 49 -6.01 -9.81 5.68
C ASP A 49 -5.53 -8.46 5.13
N TYR A 50 -6.21 -8.00 4.08
CA TYR A 50 -5.85 -6.77 3.38
C TYR A 50 -5.91 -5.58 4.35
N ASP A 51 -6.84 -5.62 5.30
CA ASP A 51 -7.01 -4.56 6.30
C ASP A 51 -5.83 -4.57 7.28
N GLU A 52 -5.35 -5.74 7.71
CA GLU A 52 -4.16 -5.88 8.58
C GLU A 52 -2.89 -5.33 7.92
N ILE A 53 -2.65 -5.66 6.64
CA ILE A 53 -1.48 -5.17 5.90
C ILE A 53 -1.55 -3.66 5.72
N LEU A 54 -2.73 -3.13 5.39
CA LEU A 54 -2.92 -1.70 5.18
C LEU A 54 -2.64 -0.90 6.46
N GLU A 55 -3.11 -1.38 7.61
CA GLU A 55 -2.86 -0.75 8.91
C GLU A 55 -1.39 -0.80 9.30
N ASN A 56 -0.72 -1.94 9.09
CA ASN A 56 0.68 -2.12 9.45
C ASN A 56 1.66 -1.34 8.54
N GLU A 57 1.36 -1.22 7.24
CA GLU A 57 2.25 -0.58 6.27
C GLU A 57 1.97 0.92 6.06
N PHE A 58 0.71 1.34 6.08
CA PHE A 58 0.37 2.74 5.77
C PHE A 58 0.12 3.60 6.99
N GLY A 59 -0.22 3.00 8.14
CA GLY A 59 -0.50 3.75 9.37
C GLY A 59 -1.70 4.69 9.26
N GLU A 60 -2.42 4.88 10.37
CA GLU A 60 -3.34 6.00 10.49
C GLU A 60 -2.54 7.30 10.60
N ASP A 61 -2.20 7.92 9.47
CA ASP A 61 -1.86 9.34 9.43
C ASP A 61 -2.79 10.15 8.53
N SER A 62 -4.05 9.70 8.42
CA SER A 62 -5.14 10.62 8.08
C SER A 62 -5.57 11.41 9.32
N LEU A 63 -5.02 12.63 9.43
CA LEU A 63 -5.55 13.71 10.26
C LEU A 63 -5.49 13.48 11.78
N GLY A 64 -4.32 13.07 12.28
CA GLY A 64 -3.97 13.19 13.69
C GLY A 64 -3.92 14.65 14.13
N ASN A 65 -5.07 15.21 14.51
CA ASN A 65 -5.22 16.48 15.20
C ASN A 65 -4.16 16.59 16.30
N LYS A 66 -3.18 17.49 16.10
CA LYS A 66 -2.06 17.72 17.01
C LYS A 66 -2.62 18.03 18.38
N LYS A 67 -2.73 17.01 19.24
CA LYS A 67 -3.24 17.09 20.61
C LYS A 67 -2.32 18.03 21.36
N ARG A 68 -2.64 19.32 21.35
CA ARG A 68 -1.93 20.33 22.12
C ARG A 68 -2.05 19.90 23.58
N SER A 69 -0.94 19.43 24.15
CA SER A 69 -0.88 19.14 25.56
C SER A 69 -1.28 20.42 26.28
N LYS A 70 -2.37 20.36 27.06
CA LYS A 70 -2.92 21.51 27.80
C LYS A 70 -1.88 22.19 28.69
N GLY A 71 -0.78 21.52 29.04
CA GLY A 71 0.33 22.07 29.82
C GLY A 71 1.22 23.09 29.09
N MET A 72 1.41 22.95 27.76
CA MET A 72 2.35 23.82 27.03
C MET A 72 1.81 25.24 26.82
N GLY A 73 0.48 25.39 26.69
CA GLY A 73 -0.16 26.70 26.49
C GLY A 73 -0.10 27.59 27.74
N VAL A 74 -0.31 27.02 28.92
CA VAL A 74 -0.37 27.79 30.18
C VAL A 74 1.01 28.35 30.55
N VAL A 75 2.06 27.56 30.43
CA VAL A 75 3.44 28.02 30.70
C VAL A 75 3.84 29.16 29.77
N GLY A 76 3.51 29.06 28.48
CA GLY A 76 3.76 30.13 27.51
C GLY A 76 3.04 31.44 27.85
N THR A 77 1.77 31.36 28.27
CA THR A 77 1.00 32.56 28.65
C THR A 77 1.58 33.27 29.89
N ILE A 78 2.00 32.51 30.91
CA ILE A 78 2.58 33.08 32.13
C ILE A 78 3.91 33.77 31.82
N ALA A 79 4.78 33.13 31.03
CA ALA A 79 6.06 33.71 30.63
C ALA A 79 5.88 35.03 29.85
N ALA A 80 4.93 35.09 28.92
CA ALA A 80 4.64 36.30 28.16
C ALA A 80 4.15 37.47 29.05
N ILE A 81 3.28 37.18 30.03
CA ILE A 81 2.80 38.18 30.98
C ILE A 81 3.94 38.74 31.83
N ILE A 82 4.83 37.88 32.34
CA ILE A 82 5.97 38.30 33.16
C ILE A 82 6.89 39.25 32.37
N VAL A 83 7.22 38.89 31.13
CA VAL A 83 8.05 39.72 30.25
C VAL A 83 7.39 41.07 29.96
N ALA A 84 6.08 41.08 29.67
CA ALA A 84 5.35 42.32 29.41
C ALA A 84 5.32 43.24 30.64
N LEU A 85 5.10 42.68 31.85
CA LEU A 85 5.11 43.45 33.09
C LEU A 85 6.50 44.03 33.40
N ALA A 86 7.56 43.26 33.19
CA ALA A 86 8.93 43.73 33.36
C ALA A 86 9.25 44.89 32.39
N PHE A 87 8.82 44.79 31.14
CA PHE A 87 9.02 45.84 30.14
C PHE A 87 8.22 47.11 30.47
N MET A 88 6.96 46.97 30.88
CA MET A 88 6.13 48.08 31.35
C MET A 88 6.76 48.78 32.56
N ALA A 89 7.26 48.02 33.54
CA ALA A 89 7.95 48.59 34.69
C ALA A 89 9.23 49.33 34.27
N ALA A 90 10.02 48.77 33.35
CA ALA A 90 11.21 49.43 32.83
C ALA A 90 10.89 50.74 32.10
N MET A 91 9.78 50.80 31.35
CA MET A 91 9.31 52.03 30.70
C MET A 91 8.77 53.08 31.67
N VAL A 92 8.22 52.67 32.82
CA VAL A 92 7.71 53.61 33.83
C VAL A 92 8.83 54.16 34.72
N LEU A 93 9.94 53.41 34.88
CA LEU A 93 11.10 53.83 35.67
C LEU A 93 12.13 54.67 34.89
N HIS A 94 11.94 54.87 33.59
CA HIS A 94 12.86 55.60 32.71
C HIS A 94 12.17 56.83 32.13
#